data_AF-A0A7R9VVR8-F1
#
_entry.id   AF-A0A7R9VVR8-F1
#
_cell.length_a   1.000
_cell.length_b   1.000
_cell.length_c   1.000
_cell.angle_alpha   90.00
_cell.angle_beta   90.00
_cell.angle_gamma   90.00
#
_symmetry.space_group_name_H-M   'P 1'
#
loop_
_entity.id
_entity.type
_entity.pdbx_description
1 polymer ?
#
loop_
_entity_poly.entity_id
_entity_poly.type
_entity_poly.pdbx_seq_one_letter_code
_entity_poly.pdbx_strand_id
1 'polypeptide(L)'
;CPSKLGEIDWYREHNIEVMGWEALAKGFMAVPSLWRQHEVHFSTFHGPEAEAGSDTWRLQRIQRAYCTPANYKRREIAARLAKESGLTLAQVSLLYCLSKGDHVSVLVGADQTSHLDEMSEIRNYALDEESIECLTAASTDPAFVSRVATELGGWTMDKDEIEFSQLSPEEEELFSPTFNSTVLA
;
A
#
# COMPACT_ATOMS: atom_id res chain seq x y z
N CYS A 1 10.58 2.33 -5.71
CA CYS A 1 11.47 1.26 -6.23
C CYS A 1 11.86 1.63 -7.66
N PRO A 2 13.05 2.20 -7.91
CA PRO A 2 13.43 2.68 -9.24
C PRO A 2 13.36 1.59 -10.31
N SER A 3 13.60 0.33 -9.93
CA SER A 3 13.65 -0.81 -10.84
C SER A 3 12.32 -1.20 -11.49
N LYS A 4 11.21 -0.56 -11.13
CA LYS A 4 9.87 -0.88 -11.66
C LYS A 4 9.19 0.28 -12.38
N LEU A 5 9.85 1.45 -12.50
CA LEU A 5 9.26 2.60 -13.17
C LEU A 5 8.93 2.31 -14.64
N GLY A 6 9.85 1.67 -15.37
CA GLY A 6 9.59 1.31 -16.77
C GLY A 6 8.44 0.30 -16.97
N GLU A 7 8.18 -0.57 -15.99
CA GLU A 7 7.01 -1.46 -16.04
C GLU A 7 5.71 -0.70 -15.76
N ILE A 8 5.73 0.22 -14.79
CA ILE A 8 4.58 1.09 -14.46
C ILE A 8 4.22 1.97 -15.66
N ASP A 9 5.22 2.59 -16.30
CA ASP A 9 5.00 3.44 -17.48
C ASP A 9 4.42 2.63 -18.65
N TRP A 10 4.87 1.39 -18.84
CA TRP A 10 4.30 0.48 -19.85
C TRP A 10 2.81 0.24 -19.61
N TYR A 11 2.37 0.02 -18.36
CA TYR A 11 0.94 -0.15 -18.07
C TYR A 11 0.12 1.10 -18.39
N ARG A 12 0.64 2.29 -18.07
CA ARG A 12 0.02 3.57 -18.44
C ARG A 12 -0.17 3.69 -19.95
N GLU A 13 0.87 3.42 -20.73
CA GLU A 13 0.85 3.51 -22.20
C GLU A 13 -0.18 2.58 -22.85
N HIS A 14 -0.57 1.51 -22.16
CA HIS A 14 -1.53 0.51 -22.62
C HIS A 14 -2.92 0.65 -21.99
N ASN A 15 -3.18 1.73 -21.23
CA ASN A 15 -4.42 1.96 -20.49
C ASN A 15 -4.77 0.79 -19.55
N ILE A 16 -3.76 0.24 -18.87
CA ILE A 16 -3.93 -0.84 -17.89
C ILE A 16 -3.79 -0.26 -16.48
N GLU A 17 -4.82 -0.47 -15.67
CA GLU A 17 -4.81 -0.10 -14.26
C GLU A 17 -3.87 -1.02 -13.46
N VAL A 18 -3.05 -0.43 -12.59
CA VAL A 18 -2.13 -1.14 -11.70
C VAL A 18 -2.64 -1.06 -10.27
N MET A 19 -3.03 -2.20 -9.71
CA MET A 19 -3.44 -2.29 -8.31
C MET A 19 -2.26 -2.68 -7.41
N GLY A 20 -1.77 -1.73 -6.63
CA GLY A 20 -0.75 -1.94 -5.61
C GLY A 20 -1.29 -2.70 -4.41
N TRP A 21 -0.85 -3.95 -4.23
CA TRP A 21 -1.12 -4.75 -3.04
C TRP A 21 -0.02 -4.56 -1.97
N GLU A 22 -0.40 -4.70 -0.70
CA GLU A 22 0.49 -4.53 0.45
C GLU A 22 1.16 -3.15 0.56
N ALA A 23 0.45 -2.08 0.18
CA ALA A 23 0.95 -0.70 0.24
C ALA A 23 1.38 -0.22 1.64
N LEU A 24 0.95 -0.93 2.70
CA LEU A 24 1.33 -0.68 4.10
C LEU A 24 2.40 -1.64 4.64
N ALA A 25 2.94 -2.53 3.80
CA ALA A 25 3.99 -3.49 4.16
C ALA A 25 3.65 -4.32 5.42
N LYS A 26 2.45 -4.93 5.43
CA LYS A 26 1.89 -5.67 6.59
C LYS A 26 1.86 -4.87 7.90
N GLY A 27 1.66 -3.55 7.79
CA GLY A 27 1.58 -2.64 8.93
C GLY A 27 2.91 -1.97 9.30
N PHE A 28 4.03 -2.36 8.68
CA PHE A 28 5.34 -1.72 8.91
C PHE A 28 5.29 -0.22 8.62
N MET A 29 4.53 0.18 7.60
CA MET A 29 4.32 1.58 7.21
C MET A 29 3.02 2.17 7.80
N ALA A 30 2.43 1.57 8.82
CA ALA A 30 1.22 2.09 9.48
C ALA A 30 1.39 2.25 10.98
N VAL A 31 2.08 1.30 11.63
CA VAL A 31 2.23 1.25 13.09
C VAL A 31 3.69 1.55 13.45
N PRO A 32 4.07 2.75 13.94
CA PRO A 32 5.47 3.13 14.19
C PRO A 32 6.24 2.24 15.19
N SER A 33 5.52 1.53 16.06
CA SER A 33 6.10 0.58 17.01
C SER A 33 6.29 -0.83 16.44
N LEU A 34 5.69 -1.17 15.30
CA LEU A 34 5.79 -2.52 14.73
C LEU A 34 7.20 -2.78 14.20
N TRP A 35 7.83 -3.84 14.68
CA TRP A 35 9.16 -4.31 14.27
C TRP A 35 10.21 -3.21 14.30
N ARG A 36 10.48 -2.63 15.47
CA ARG A 36 11.58 -1.66 15.60
C ARG A 36 12.89 -2.36 15.28
N GLN A 37 13.84 -1.61 14.74
CA GLN A 37 15.08 -2.19 14.22
C GLN A 37 15.85 -3.02 15.27
N HIS A 38 15.83 -2.61 16.54
CA HIS A 38 16.49 -3.33 17.63
C HIS A 38 15.70 -4.55 18.14
N GLU A 39 14.45 -4.72 17.73
CA GLU A 39 13.59 -5.85 18.14
C GLU A 39 13.64 -7.00 17.12
N VAL A 40 14.05 -6.72 15.88
CA VAL A 40 14.15 -7.75 14.83
C VAL A 40 15.42 -8.57 15.02
N HIS A 41 15.25 -9.83 15.38
CA HIS A 41 16.37 -10.74 15.63
C HIS A 41 17.15 -11.04 14.33
N PHE A 42 18.47 -11.12 14.42
CA PHE A 42 19.35 -11.38 13.27
C PHE A 42 19.01 -12.67 12.50
N SER A 43 18.54 -13.71 13.20
CA SER A 43 18.12 -14.98 12.58
C SER A 43 16.99 -14.82 11.55
N THR A 44 16.22 -13.74 11.60
CA THR A 44 15.18 -13.38 10.60
C THR A 44 15.74 -13.37 9.18
N PHE A 45 16.98 -12.90 9.02
CA PHE A 45 17.66 -12.79 7.73
C PHE A 45 18.33 -14.09 7.27
N HIS A 46 18.38 -15.11 8.14
CA HIS A 46 19.09 -16.38 7.90
C HIS A 46 18.24 -17.64 8.11
N GLY A 47 16.94 -17.49 8.36
CA GLY A 47 15.98 -18.61 8.46
C GLY A 47 15.82 -19.42 7.15
N PRO A 48 15.34 -20.67 7.24
CA PRO A 48 15.25 -21.60 6.12
C PRO A 48 14.37 -21.07 4.99
N GLU A 49 14.81 -21.24 3.74
CA GLU A 49 14.05 -20.78 2.56
C GLU A 49 12.78 -21.60 2.30
N ALA A 50 12.80 -22.89 2.65
CA ALA A 50 11.67 -23.79 2.43
C ALA A 50 10.47 -23.44 3.32
N GLU A 51 9.26 -23.58 2.76
CA GLU A 51 8.01 -23.36 3.48
C GLU A 51 7.83 -24.39 4.59
N ALA A 52 7.82 -23.90 5.84
CA ALA A 52 7.63 -24.73 7.03
C ALA A 52 6.19 -24.68 7.57
N GLY A 53 5.28 -23.95 6.92
CA GLY A 53 3.85 -23.87 7.27
C GLY A 53 3.54 -23.30 8.65
N SER A 54 4.50 -22.68 9.34
CA SER A 54 4.32 -22.11 10.68
C SER A 54 4.18 -20.58 10.66
N ASP A 55 3.47 -20.03 11.65
CA ASP A 55 3.33 -18.59 11.82
C ASP A 55 4.68 -17.89 12.02
N THR A 56 5.60 -18.52 12.74
CA THR A 56 6.96 -18.01 12.92
C THR A 56 7.71 -17.88 11.60
N TRP A 57 7.63 -18.90 10.73
CA TRP A 57 8.24 -18.84 9.40
C TRP A 57 7.63 -17.72 8.56
N ARG A 58 6.29 -17.61 8.56
CA ARG A 58 5.57 -16.56 7.84
C ARG A 58 5.98 -15.16 8.31
N LEU A 59 6.04 -14.95 9.62
CA LEU A 59 6.47 -13.69 10.23
C LEU A 59 7.92 -13.36 9.85
N GLN A 60 8.84 -14.31 9.93
CA GLN A 60 10.24 -14.11 9.56
C GLN A 60 10.39 -13.72 8.08
N ARG A 61 9.60 -14.30 7.17
CA ARG A 61 9.62 -13.91 5.76
C ARG A 61 9.13 -12.48 5.54
N ILE A 62 8.05 -12.09 6.20
CA ILE A 62 7.51 -10.73 6.13
C ILE A 62 8.54 -9.74 6.67
N GLN A 63 9.11 -10.01 7.84
CA GLN A 63 10.15 -9.17 8.43
C GLN A 63 11.41 -9.11 7.54
N ARG A 64 11.83 -10.22 6.93
CA ARG A 64 12.96 -10.22 5.98
C ARG A 64 12.70 -9.31 4.77
N ALA A 65 11.47 -9.30 4.24
CA ALA A 65 11.11 -8.45 3.11
C ALA A 65 11.09 -6.96 3.47
N TYR A 66 10.60 -6.61 4.66
CA TYR A 66 10.34 -5.22 5.02
C TYR A 66 11.37 -4.59 5.95
N CYS A 67 11.96 -5.32 6.89
CA CYS A 67 12.90 -4.81 7.89
C CYS A 67 14.34 -4.68 7.36
N THR A 68 14.51 -4.13 6.16
CA THR A 68 15.83 -3.84 5.59
C THR A 68 16.33 -2.46 6.04
N PRO A 69 17.65 -2.21 6.11
CA PRO A 69 18.18 -0.89 6.48
C PRO A 69 17.62 0.25 5.63
N ALA A 70 17.46 0.03 4.32
CA ALA A 70 16.87 1.03 3.42
C ALA A 70 15.40 1.32 3.75
N ASN A 71 14.60 0.30 4.08
CA ASN A 71 13.19 0.48 4.44
C ASN A 71 13.01 1.13 5.80
N TYR A 72 13.88 0.87 6.78
CA TYR A 72 13.88 1.63 8.03
C TYR A 72 14.14 3.12 7.78
N LYS A 73 15.12 3.45 6.93
CA LYS A 73 15.39 4.83 6.55
C LYS A 73 14.21 5.49 5.82
N ARG A 74 13.53 4.77 4.92
CA ARG A 74 12.28 5.26 4.30
C ARG A 74 11.17 5.51 5.31
N ARG A 75 11.01 4.61 6.29
CA ARG A 75 10.03 4.75 7.36
C ARG A 75 10.32 5.96 8.24
N GLU A 76 11.58 6.23 8.56
CA GLU A 76 11.99 7.44 9.29
C GLU A 76 11.65 8.71 8.52
N ILE A 77 11.97 8.74 7.22
CA ILE A 77 11.60 9.86 6.33
C ILE A 77 10.09 10.04 6.30
N ALA A 78 9.33 8.97 6.05
CA ALA A 78 7.88 9.01 5.98
C ALA A 78 7.25 9.46 7.31
N ALA A 79 7.80 9.03 8.46
CA ALA A 79 7.34 9.44 9.78
C ALA A 79 7.58 10.94 10.03
N ARG A 80 8.71 11.48 9.55
CA ARG A 80 8.98 12.92 9.60
C ARG A 80 7.99 13.71 8.74
N LEU A 81 7.79 13.28 7.49
CA LEU A 81 6.83 13.89 6.56
C LEU A 81 5.41 13.90 7.12
N ALA A 82 4.99 12.77 7.70
CA ALA A 82 3.70 12.60 8.36
C ALA A 82 3.52 13.65 9.47
N LYS A 83 4.52 13.76 10.36
CA LYS A 83 4.51 14.73 11.45
C LYS A 83 4.45 16.18 10.96
N GLU A 84 5.26 16.54 9.97
CA GLU A 84 5.34 17.90 9.42
C GLU A 84 4.05 18.32 8.71
N SER A 85 3.32 17.36 8.16
CA SER A 85 2.15 17.60 7.31
C SER A 85 0.82 17.30 8.00
N GLY A 86 0.85 16.89 9.27
CA GLY A 86 -0.35 16.47 10.01
C GLY A 86 -1.02 15.20 9.46
N LEU A 87 -0.28 14.39 8.71
CA LEU A 87 -0.72 13.11 8.16
C LEU A 87 -0.24 11.96 9.04
N THR A 88 -0.80 10.76 8.81
CA THR A 88 -0.29 9.54 9.42
C THR A 88 0.79 8.88 8.55
N LEU A 89 1.57 7.98 9.15
CA LEU A 89 2.57 7.20 8.42
C LEU A 89 1.93 6.37 7.29
N ALA A 90 0.73 5.82 7.54
CA ALA A 90 -0.03 5.06 6.56
C ALA A 90 -0.40 5.93 5.36
N GLN A 91 -0.94 7.12 5.62
CA GLN A 91 -1.33 8.07 4.59
C GLN A 91 -0.13 8.47 3.70
N VAL A 92 1.04 8.77 4.29
CA VAL A 92 2.26 9.07 3.51
C VAL A 92 2.69 7.88 2.65
N SER A 93 2.57 6.65 3.17
CA SER A 93 2.90 5.43 2.42
C SER A 93 1.97 5.23 1.21
N LEU A 94 0.66 5.48 1.39
CA LEU A 94 -0.32 5.39 0.31
C LEU A 94 -0.09 6.48 -0.75
N LEU A 95 0.13 7.73 -0.33
CA LEU A 95 0.44 8.83 -1.24
C LEU A 95 1.71 8.57 -2.05
N TYR A 96 2.74 7.95 -1.45
CA TYR A 96 3.93 7.54 -2.20
C TYR A 96 3.63 6.50 -3.28
N CYS A 97 2.70 5.57 -3.05
CA CYS A 97 2.30 4.59 -4.05
C CYS A 97 1.47 5.25 -5.17
N LEU A 98 0.51 6.10 -4.80
CA LEU A 98 -0.34 6.86 -5.74
C LEU A 98 0.48 7.84 -6.59
N SER A 99 1.60 8.36 -6.08
CA SER A 99 2.51 9.23 -6.84
C SER A 99 3.13 8.59 -8.10
N LYS A 100 2.95 7.27 -8.30
CA LYS A 100 3.51 6.56 -9.46
C LYS A 100 2.66 6.73 -10.72
N GLY A 101 1.41 7.16 -10.60
CA GLY A 101 0.56 7.46 -11.73
C GLY A 101 -0.92 7.52 -11.37
N ASP A 102 -1.68 8.17 -12.23
CA ASP A 102 -3.14 8.19 -12.26
C ASP A 102 -3.78 6.81 -12.46
N HIS A 103 -3.13 5.94 -13.23
CA HIS A 103 -3.49 4.52 -13.44
C HIS A 103 -3.06 3.59 -12.29
N VAL A 104 -2.64 4.15 -11.14
CA VAL A 104 -2.19 3.36 -9.99
C VAL A 104 -3.18 3.51 -8.85
N SER A 105 -3.86 2.40 -8.54
CA SER A 105 -4.71 2.27 -7.36
C SER A 105 -3.99 1.51 -6.25
N VAL A 106 -4.37 1.75 -4.99
CA VAL A 106 -3.83 1.03 -3.84
C VAL A 106 -4.93 0.25 -3.15
N LEU A 107 -4.69 -1.04 -2.92
CA LEU A 107 -5.59 -1.87 -2.12
C LEU A 107 -5.21 -1.75 -0.64
N VAL A 108 -6.16 -1.33 0.17
CA VAL A 108 -5.98 -1.21 1.62
C VAL A 108 -6.98 -2.08 2.35
N GLY A 109 -6.48 -2.83 3.32
CA GLY A 109 -7.29 -3.63 4.22
C GLY A 109 -7.15 -3.10 5.64
N ALA A 110 -8.26 -3.07 6.36
CA ALA A 110 -8.29 -2.70 7.77
C ALA A 110 -9.23 -3.63 8.54
N ASP A 111 -8.96 -3.79 9.83
CA ASP A 111 -9.79 -4.50 10.79
C ASP A 111 -10.82 -3.58 11.49
N GLN A 112 -10.66 -2.27 11.34
CA GLN A 112 -11.50 -1.24 11.94
C GLN A 112 -11.90 -0.23 10.88
N THR A 113 -13.16 0.19 10.90
CA THR A 113 -13.70 1.16 9.93
C THR A 113 -13.03 2.52 10.03
N SER A 114 -12.62 2.95 11.23
CA SER A 114 -11.91 4.22 11.44
C SER A 114 -10.59 4.32 10.67
N HIS A 115 -9.90 3.19 10.45
CA HIS A 115 -8.70 3.16 9.62
C HIS A 115 -9.04 3.36 8.13
N LEU A 116 -10.17 2.84 7.66
CA LEU A 116 -10.63 3.08 6.29
C LEU A 116 -11.00 4.56 6.10
N ASP A 117 -11.70 5.15 7.07
CA ASP A 117 -12.05 6.58 7.04
C ASP A 117 -10.79 7.43 6.95
N GLU A 118 -9.79 7.18 7.81
CA GLU A 118 -8.47 7.84 7.80
C GLU A 118 -7.78 7.73 6.44
N MET A 119 -7.75 6.54 5.83
CA MET A 119 -7.13 6.34 4.52
C MET A 119 -7.87 7.09 3.42
N SER A 120 -9.18 7.27 3.57
CA SER A 120 -10.02 7.93 2.59
C SER A 120 -9.80 9.46 2.54
N GLU A 121 -9.24 10.05 3.60
CA GLU A 121 -8.93 11.49 3.67
C GLU A 121 -7.79 11.90 2.73
N ILE A 122 -6.97 10.96 2.24
CA ILE A 122 -5.82 11.28 1.38
C ILE A 122 -6.21 11.74 -0.04
N ARG A 123 -7.50 11.67 -0.39
CA ARG A 123 -8.03 11.98 -1.74
C ARG A 123 -7.66 13.36 -2.26
N ASN A 124 -7.41 14.32 -1.37
CA ASN A 124 -7.08 15.70 -1.70
C ASN A 124 -5.61 16.06 -1.42
N TYR A 125 -4.75 15.06 -1.27
CA TYR A 125 -3.34 15.25 -0.93
C TYR A 125 -2.43 14.67 -2.00
N ALA A 126 -1.28 15.31 -2.18
CA ALA A 126 -0.18 14.77 -2.98
C ALA A 126 1.15 15.06 -2.28
N LEU A 127 2.12 14.15 -2.45
CA LEU A 127 3.51 14.43 -2.07
C LEU A 127 4.15 15.30 -3.15
N ASP A 128 4.93 16.29 -2.73
CA ASP A 128 5.81 17.01 -3.65
C ASP A 128 6.91 16.08 -4.23
N GLU A 129 7.50 16.50 -5.34
CA GLU A 129 8.54 15.75 -6.04
C GLU A 129 9.74 15.45 -5.13
N GLU A 130 10.13 16.41 -4.30
CA GLU A 130 11.25 16.30 -3.37
C GLU A 130 11.02 15.20 -2.31
N SER A 131 9.82 15.13 -1.76
CA SER A 131 9.41 14.09 -0.81
C SER A 131 9.41 12.71 -1.47
N ILE A 132 8.94 12.62 -2.72
CA ILE A 132 8.97 11.38 -3.51
C ILE A 132 10.40 10.92 -3.76
N GLU A 133 11.31 11.84 -4.13
CA GLU A 133 12.73 11.56 -4.33
C GLU A 133 13.39 11.07 -3.04
N CYS A 134 13.19 11.78 -1.92
CA CYS A 134 13.73 11.40 -0.61
C CYS A 134 13.32 9.96 -0.21
N LEU A 135 12.02 9.64 -0.36
CA LEU A 135 11.49 8.31 -0.09
C LEU A 135 12.05 7.26 -1.06
N THR A 136 12.23 7.61 -2.34
CA THR A 136 12.76 6.69 -3.35
C THR A 136 14.23 6.34 -3.10
N ALA A 137 15.05 7.38 -2.88
CA ALA A 137 16.48 7.27 -2.61
C ALA A 137 16.80 6.69 -1.22
N ALA A 138 15.83 6.67 -0.30
CA ALA A 138 16.07 6.41 1.11
C ALA A 138 17.22 7.28 1.64
N SER A 139 17.17 8.58 1.33
CA SER A 139 18.18 9.56 1.73
C SER A 139 17.52 10.79 2.32
N THR A 140 18.13 11.32 3.38
CA THR A 140 17.74 12.57 4.02
C THR A 140 18.77 13.62 3.65
N ASP A 141 18.42 14.57 2.79
CA ASP A 141 19.20 15.79 2.66
C ASP A 141 18.92 16.67 3.90
N PRO A 142 19.93 17.13 4.65
CA PRO A 142 19.74 17.93 5.86
C PRO A 142 19.22 19.37 5.63
N ALA A 143 19.14 19.88 4.40
CA ALA A 143 18.65 21.24 4.10
C ALA A 143 17.10 21.36 3.95
N PHE A 144 16.37 20.30 4.27
CA PHE A 144 15.00 20.04 3.78
C PHE A 144 13.89 20.81 4.52
N VAL A 145 12.96 21.40 3.75
CA VAL A 145 11.63 21.86 4.22
C VAL A 145 10.58 21.22 3.31
N SER A 146 9.99 20.10 3.76
CA SER A 146 8.94 19.37 3.02
C SER A 146 7.66 20.17 2.85
N ARG A 147 6.94 19.97 1.74
CA ARG A 147 5.56 20.43 1.59
C ARG A 147 4.66 19.32 1.05
N VAL A 148 3.64 18.95 1.80
CA VAL A 148 2.49 18.24 1.20
C VAL A 148 1.62 19.28 0.49
N ALA A 149 1.35 19.06 -0.80
CA ALA A 149 0.50 19.93 -1.59
C ALA A 149 -0.96 19.45 -1.52
N THR A 150 -1.90 20.40 -1.45
CA THR A 150 -3.36 20.13 -1.39
C THR A 150 -4.02 20.11 -2.78
N GLU A 151 -3.28 20.25 -3.87
CA GLU A 151 -3.90 20.43 -5.18
C GLU A 151 -3.91 19.14 -6.00
N LEU A 152 -4.92 18.30 -5.74
CA LEU A 152 -5.53 17.49 -6.78
C LEU A 152 -6.87 18.17 -7.12
N GLY A 153 -6.98 18.72 -8.34
CA GLY A 153 -8.24 19.26 -8.85
C GLY A 153 -9.33 18.22 -8.65
N GLY A 154 -10.41 18.63 -7.97
CA GLY A 154 -11.41 17.72 -7.42
C GLY A 154 -11.85 16.66 -8.42
N TRP A 155 -11.56 15.41 -8.09
CA TRP A 155 -12.32 14.30 -8.65
C TRP A 155 -13.71 14.36 -8.02
N THR A 156 -14.63 15.05 -8.68
CA THR A 156 -16.06 14.81 -8.44
C THR A 156 -16.35 13.41 -8.95
N MET A 157 -16.28 12.41 -8.07
CA MET A 157 -17.06 11.19 -8.26
C MET A 157 -18.51 11.63 -8.26
N ASP A 158 -19.16 11.53 -9.42
CA ASP A 158 -20.59 11.68 -9.51
C ASP A 158 -21.21 10.55 -8.69
N LYS A 159 -21.72 10.86 -7.49
CA LYS A 159 -22.31 9.86 -6.59
C LYS A 159 -23.59 9.27 -7.18
N ASP A 160 -24.11 9.88 -8.24
CA ASP A 160 -25.35 9.51 -8.90
C ASP A 160 -25.15 8.50 -10.06
N GLU A 161 -23.91 8.12 -10.41
CA GLU A 161 -23.64 7.13 -11.49
C GLU A 161 -23.33 5.70 -11.01
N ILE A 162 -23.28 5.43 -9.70
CA ILE A 162 -23.23 4.04 -9.21
C ILE A 162 -24.66 3.55 -8.95
N GLU A 163 -25.39 3.29 -10.02
CA GLU A 163 -26.57 2.42 -9.94
C GLU A 163 -26.11 0.98 -9.72
N PHE A 164 -26.14 0.52 -8.47
CA PHE A 164 -26.18 -0.91 -8.20
C PHE A 164 -27.54 -1.44 -8.65
N SER A 165 -27.66 -1.80 -9.93
CA SER A 165 -28.80 -2.57 -10.40
C SER A 165 -28.78 -3.92 -9.70
N GLN A 166 -29.84 -4.22 -8.96
CA GLN A 166 -30.08 -5.55 -8.42
C GLN A 166 -30.09 -6.52 -9.61
N LEU A 167 -29.22 -7.54 -9.60
CA LEU A 167 -29.18 -8.55 -10.65
C LEU A 167 -30.57 -9.16 -10.80
N SER A 168 -31.01 -9.34 -12.04
CA SER A 168 -32.26 -10.06 -12.29
C SER A 168 -32.14 -11.51 -11.79
N PRO A 169 -33.26 -12.17 -11.43
CA PRO A 169 -33.23 -13.58 -11.01
C PRO A 169 -32.56 -14.52 -12.03
N GLU A 170 -32.58 -14.14 -13.31
CA GLU A 170 -31.95 -14.89 -14.41
C GLU A 170 -30.41 -14.74 -14.40
N GLU A 171 -29.89 -13.60 -13.92
CA GLU A 171 -28.45 -13.35 -13.78
C GLU A 171 -27.88 -14.00 -12.51
N GLU A 172 -28.67 -14.13 -11.42
CA GLU A 172 -28.26 -14.86 -10.21
C GLU A 172 -28.03 -16.36 -10.48
N GLU A 173 -28.82 -17.00 -11.35
CA GLU A 173 -28.61 -18.42 -11.73
C GLU A 173 -27.31 -18.63 -12.52
N LEU A 174 -26.87 -17.62 -13.28
CA LEU A 174 -25.65 -17.66 -14.09
C LEU A 174 -24.36 -17.60 -13.23
N PHE A 175 -24.44 -16.98 -12.06
CA PHE A 175 -23.33 -16.86 -11.10
C PHE A 175 -23.45 -17.81 -9.90
N SER A 176 -24.48 -18.66 -9.87
CA SER A 176 -24.65 -19.69 -8.85
C SER A 176 -23.66 -20.84 -9.10
N PRO A 177 -22.73 -21.15 -8.17
CA PRO A 177 -21.81 -22.27 -8.35
C PRO A 177 -22.60 -23.58 -8.36
N THR A 178 -22.64 -24.27 -9.50
CA THR A 178 -23.18 -25.62 -9.62
C THR A 178 -22.25 -26.59 -8.85
N PHE A 179 -22.60 -26.85 -7.59
CA PHE A 179 -22.00 -27.91 -6.80
C PHE A 179 -22.43 -29.28 -7.37
N ASN A 180 -21.62 -29.84 -8.26
CA ASN A 180 -21.73 -31.25 -8.62
C ASN A 180 -21.21 -32.12 -7.47
N SER A 181 -22.10 -32.51 -6.55
CA SER A 181 -21.82 -33.59 -5.59
C SER A 181 -21.87 -34.94 -6.31
N THR A 182 -20.74 -35.40 -6.86
CA THR A 182 -20.61 -36.83 -7.17
C THR A 182 -20.23 -37.55 -5.88
N VAL A 183 -21.21 -38.26 -5.35
CA VAL A 183 -21.10 -39.20 -4.22
C VAL A 183 -20.16 -40.33 -4.63
N LEU A 184 -19.05 -40.51 -3.89
CA LEU A 184 -18.30 -41.75 -3.88
C LEU A 184 -19.09 -42.77 -3.06
N ALA A 185 -19.54 -43.83 -3.74
CA ALA A 185 -19.94 -45.09 -3.14
C ALA A 185 -18.71 -46.02 -3.01
#